data_AF-A0A964WUW8-F1
#
_entry.id   AF-A0A964WUW8-F1
#
_cell.length_a   1.000
_cell.length_b   1.000
_cell.length_c   1.000
_cell.angle_alpha   90.00
_cell.angle_beta   90.00
_cell.angle_gamma   90.00
#
_symmetry.space_group_name_H-M   'P 1'
#
loop_
_entity.id
_entity.type
_entity.pdbx_description
1 polymer ?
#
loop_
_entity_poly.entity_id
_entity_poly.type
_entity_poly.pdbx_seq_one_letter_code
_entity_poly.pdbx_strand_id
1 'polypeptide(L)'
;MAHAIAVLSGRRQRTLPEAAAVFEAAARGEGRLFVPGETPALRLNEDDGRRYAPEQLAETPDAASRLAALEAETMQEVDAFSRPQRLFVESYFRFAAERVAAEAGALASRLAWSKGLFRPEDFVFSALRPLVGVVAAEGSEARMVSGDFGFWTGGGLVLVTVTGGAAQVPRSEAIVPVVLTRSDLARGAGLFADPRFPAALRAFEAGQAVPQGPFRPRGLREGVAA
;
A
#
# COMPACT_ATOMS: atom_id res chain seq x y z
N MET A 1 -17.38 3.74 -18.60
CA MET A 1 -15.94 3.61 -18.88
C MET A 1 -15.21 3.80 -17.57
N ALA A 2 -14.22 2.97 -17.24
CA ALA A 2 -13.45 3.16 -16.01
C ALA A 2 -12.56 4.40 -16.16
N HIS A 3 -12.62 5.32 -15.20
CA HIS A 3 -11.78 6.52 -15.19
C HIS A 3 -10.41 6.16 -14.60
N ALA A 4 -9.33 6.53 -15.30
CA ALA A 4 -7.99 6.37 -14.79
C ALA A 4 -7.74 7.34 -13.62
N ILE A 5 -6.93 6.90 -12.66
CA ILE A 5 -6.47 7.68 -11.52
C ILE A 5 -4.97 7.87 -11.66
N ALA A 6 -4.54 9.11 -11.88
CA ALA A 6 -3.13 9.47 -11.82
C ALA A 6 -2.76 9.74 -10.36
N VAL A 7 -1.70 9.10 -9.89
CA VAL A 7 -1.19 9.23 -8.53
C VAL A 7 0.26 9.64 -8.57
N LEU A 8 0.53 10.70 -7.84
CA LEU A 8 1.87 11.14 -7.50
C LEU A 8 2.08 10.84 -6.01
N SER A 9 3.21 10.22 -5.67
CA SER A 9 3.65 10.03 -4.28
C SER A 9 5.06 10.56 -4.02
N GLY A 10 5.28 11.18 -2.86
CA GLY A 10 6.60 11.57 -2.34
C GLY A 10 6.66 12.97 -1.73
N ARG A 11 7.76 13.29 -1.03
CA ARG A 11 7.93 14.55 -0.26
C ARG A 11 7.85 15.86 -1.06
N ARG A 12 8.04 15.83 -2.39
CA ARG A 12 8.19 17.04 -3.22
C ARG A 12 6.91 17.51 -3.94
N GLN A 13 5.77 16.85 -3.75
CA GLN A 13 4.64 17.00 -4.68
C GLN A 13 3.56 18.00 -4.25
N ARG A 14 3.89 18.97 -3.38
CA ARG A 14 2.91 19.92 -2.84
C ARG A 14 2.48 21.05 -3.80
N THR A 15 3.07 21.17 -4.99
CA THR A 15 2.86 22.34 -5.86
C THR A 15 2.63 21.98 -7.32
N LEU A 16 1.72 21.06 -7.61
CA LEU A 16 1.18 20.94 -8.97
C LEU A 16 -0.13 21.71 -9.07
N PRO A 17 -0.26 22.66 -10.02
CA PRO A 17 -1.38 23.59 -10.04
C PRO A 17 -2.68 22.96 -10.54
N GLU A 18 -2.65 21.89 -11.36
CA GLU A 18 -3.83 21.35 -12.04
C GLU A 18 -3.75 19.82 -12.27
N ALA A 19 -4.92 19.17 -12.39
CA ALA A 19 -5.04 17.71 -12.57
C ALA A 19 -4.34 17.19 -13.82
N ALA A 20 -4.38 17.94 -14.92
CA ALA A 20 -3.66 17.61 -16.14
C ALA A 20 -2.16 17.40 -15.89
N ALA A 21 -1.54 18.23 -15.03
CA ALA A 21 -0.13 18.09 -14.68
C ALA A 21 0.17 16.77 -13.93
N VAL A 22 -0.79 16.24 -13.16
CA VAL A 22 -0.66 14.93 -12.48
C VAL A 22 -0.65 13.80 -13.51
N PHE A 23 -1.56 13.85 -14.49
CA PHE A 23 -1.61 12.88 -15.58
C PHE A 23 -0.37 12.94 -16.47
N GLU A 24 0.08 14.14 -16.84
CA GLU A 24 1.31 14.32 -17.62
C GLU A 24 2.55 13.81 -16.87
N ALA A 25 2.66 14.13 -15.57
CA ALA A 25 3.76 13.63 -14.74
C ALA A 25 3.73 12.10 -14.65
N ALA A 26 2.54 11.50 -14.46
CA ALA A 26 2.38 10.05 -14.50
C ALA A 26 2.78 9.46 -15.86
N ALA A 27 2.42 10.11 -16.97
CA ALA A 27 2.80 9.70 -18.32
C ALA A 27 4.32 9.82 -18.59
N ARG A 28 5.00 10.77 -17.93
CA ARG A 28 6.47 10.91 -17.94
C ARG A 28 7.19 9.92 -17.00
N GLY A 29 6.46 9.08 -16.26
CA GLY A 29 7.04 8.14 -15.29
C GLY A 29 7.40 8.77 -13.93
N GLU A 30 6.99 10.02 -13.68
CA GLU A 30 7.16 10.72 -12.39
C GLU A 30 6.06 10.32 -11.38
N GLY A 31 5.08 9.54 -11.84
CA GLY A 31 3.93 9.05 -11.08
C GLY A 31 3.46 7.69 -11.54
N ARG A 32 2.25 7.31 -11.12
CA ARG A 32 1.60 6.06 -11.49
C ARG A 32 0.22 6.34 -12.05
N LEU A 33 -0.12 5.62 -13.12
CA LEU A 33 -1.48 5.58 -13.66
C LEU A 33 -2.13 4.27 -13.18
N PHE A 34 -3.26 4.40 -12.52
CA PHE A 34 -4.06 3.28 -12.03
C PHE A 34 -5.40 3.27 -12.73
N VAL A 35 -5.81 2.13 -13.27
CA VAL A 35 -7.11 1.95 -13.89
C VAL A 35 -7.90 0.93 -13.06
N PRO A 36 -9.02 1.33 -12.42
CA PRO A 36 -9.85 0.43 -11.64
C PRO A 36 -10.24 -0.83 -12.41
N GLY A 37 -10.00 -2.00 -11.81
CA GLY A 37 -10.30 -3.31 -12.40
C GLY A 37 -9.23 -3.83 -13.38
N GLU A 38 -8.32 -2.98 -13.87
CA GLU A 38 -7.24 -3.38 -14.77
C GLU A 38 -5.88 -3.39 -14.07
N THR A 39 -5.58 -2.37 -13.26
CA THR A 39 -4.33 -2.32 -12.51
C THR A 39 -4.49 -3.10 -11.20
N PRO A 40 -3.69 -4.14 -10.95
CA PRO A 40 -3.80 -4.93 -9.72
C PRO A 40 -3.52 -4.09 -8.47
N ALA A 41 -3.97 -4.57 -7.32
CA ALA A 41 -3.71 -3.93 -6.03
C ALA A 41 -2.21 -3.80 -5.78
N LEU A 42 -1.75 -2.60 -5.40
CA LEU A 42 -0.34 -2.36 -5.12
C LEU A 42 0.01 -2.97 -3.77
N ARG A 43 0.78 -4.06 -3.78
CA ARG A 43 1.17 -4.81 -2.58
C ARG A 43 2.59 -4.49 -2.10
N LEU A 44 2.91 -4.86 -0.87
CA LEU A 44 4.25 -4.67 -0.28
C LEU A 44 5.36 -5.38 -1.08
N ASN A 45 5.02 -6.48 -1.75
CA ASN A 45 5.95 -7.23 -2.59
C ASN A 45 6.16 -6.68 -4.01
N GLU A 46 5.47 -5.60 -4.39
CA GLU A 46 5.65 -5.01 -5.71
C GLU A 46 6.95 -4.21 -5.79
N ASP A 47 7.77 -4.58 -6.78
CA ASP A 47 8.98 -3.89 -7.16
C ASP A 47 8.63 -2.57 -7.88
N ASP A 48 9.11 -1.46 -7.35
CA ASP A 48 9.06 -0.13 -7.95
C ASP A 48 10.41 0.30 -8.52
N GLY A 49 11.31 -0.64 -8.78
CA GLY A 49 12.68 -0.41 -9.23
C GLY A 49 13.62 0.02 -8.12
N ARG A 50 13.18 -0.04 -6.86
CA ARG A 50 13.96 0.41 -5.69
C ARG A 50 14.40 -0.72 -4.77
N ARG A 51 14.01 -1.99 -5.03
CA ARG A 51 13.96 -3.00 -3.96
C ARG A 51 14.81 -4.24 -4.19
N TYR A 52 15.77 -4.37 -3.27
CA TYR A 52 16.57 -5.52 -2.86
C TYR A 52 17.29 -6.26 -3.99
N ALA A 53 18.58 -5.94 -4.13
CA ALA A 53 19.49 -6.81 -4.85
C ALA A 53 19.48 -8.22 -4.20
N PRO A 54 19.69 -9.30 -4.97
CA PRO A 54 19.68 -10.68 -4.44
C PRO A 54 20.51 -10.87 -3.16
N GLU A 55 21.58 -10.10 -3.00
CA GLU A 55 22.46 -10.08 -1.84
C GLU A 55 21.72 -9.61 -0.57
N GLN A 56 20.90 -8.54 -0.68
CA GLN A 56 20.13 -8.01 0.44
C GLN A 56 19.01 -8.98 0.87
N LEU A 57 18.53 -9.83 -0.05
CA LEU A 57 17.56 -10.89 0.24
C LEU A 57 18.17 -12.05 1.03
N ALA A 58 19.45 -12.33 0.79
CA ALA A 58 20.21 -13.33 1.50
C ALA A 58 20.55 -12.87 2.93
N GLU A 59 20.83 -11.58 3.12
CA GLU A 59 21.15 -10.97 4.43
C GLU A 59 19.93 -10.82 5.35
N THR A 60 18.72 -10.81 4.77
CA THR A 60 17.46 -10.62 5.52
C THR A 60 16.55 -11.85 5.32
N PRO A 61 16.83 -13.00 5.96
CA PRO A 61 16.22 -14.27 5.56
C PRO A 61 14.76 -14.41 5.99
N ASP A 62 14.36 -13.80 7.10
CA ASP A 62 13.02 -13.98 7.68
C ASP A 62 12.04 -12.85 7.32
N ALA A 63 10.76 -13.17 7.35
CA ALA A 63 9.69 -12.25 6.97
C ALA A 63 9.60 -11.03 7.90
N ALA A 64 9.92 -11.16 9.19
CA ALA A 64 9.83 -10.07 10.15
C ALA A 64 10.92 -9.02 9.90
N SER A 65 12.16 -9.44 9.68
CA SER A 65 13.28 -8.56 9.35
C SER A 65 13.04 -7.82 8.02
N ARG A 66 12.49 -8.50 7.01
CA ARG A 66 12.11 -7.88 5.73
C ARG A 66 10.97 -6.87 5.90
N LEU A 67 9.96 -7.20 6.71
CA LEU A 67 8.86 -6.28 7.00
C LEU A 67 9.36 -5.02 7.73
N ALA A 68 10.26 -5.17 8.71
CA ALA A 68 10.88 -4.06 9.42
C ALA A 68 11.71 -3.16 8.48
N ALA A 69 12.39 -3.75 7.50
CA ALA A 69 13.13 -2.99 6.49
C ALA A 69 12.17 -2.18 5.57
N LEU A 70 11.04 -2.75 5.18
CA LEU A 70 9.98 -2.05 4.43
C LEU A 70 9.32 -0.93 5.24
N GLU A 71 9.12 -1.15 6.53
CA GLU A 71 8.64 -0.12 7.46
C GLU A 71 9.65 1.03 7.53
N ALA A 72 10.93 0.73 7.75
CA ALA A 72 12.00 1.72 7.82
C ALA A 72 12.13 2.53 6.52
N GLU A 73 12.01 1.89 5.36
CA GLU A 73 11.99 2.56 4.06
C GLU A 73 10.79 3.52 3.96
N THR A 74 9.59 3.06 4.33
CA THR A 74 8.38 3.90 4.33
C THR A 74 8.53 5.09 5.29
N MET A 75 9.16 4.91 6.45
CA MET A 75 9.45 5.97 7.41
C MET A 75 10.39 7.05 6.87
N GLN A 76 11.31 6.69 5.97
CA GLN A 76 12.19 7.66 5.32
C GLN A 76 11.43 8.57 4.35
N GLU A 77 10.25 8.15 3.86
CA GLU A 77 9.41 8.97 2.98
C GLU A 77 8.53 9.95 3.77
N VAL A 78 8.12 9.58 4.99
CA VAL A 78 7.29 10.41 5.89
C VAL A 78 8.06 11.62 6.43
N ASP A 79 7.39 12.73 6.73
CA ASP A 79 8.02 13.88 7.40
C ASP A 79 8.57 13.47 8.78
N ALA A 80 9.87 13.67 8.98
CA ALA A 80 10.58 13.29 10.21
C ALA A 80 10.01 13.96 11.47
N PHE A 81 9.38 15.13 11.32
CA PHE A 81 8.77 15.87 12.43
C PHE A 81 7.28 15.58 12.61
N SER A 82 6.66 14.86 11.66
CA SER A 82 5.24 14.51 11.73
C SER A 82 5.00 13.25 12.56
N ARG A 83 4.92 13.43 13.89
CA ARG A 83 4.57 12.34 14.81
C ARG A 83 3.31 11.56 14.40
N PRO A 84 2.20 12.19 13.94
CA PRO A 84 1.00 11.46 13.53
C PRO A 84 1.23 10.51 12.34
N GLN A 85 1.94 10.97 11.31
CA GLN A 85 2.23 10.13 10.14
C GLN A 85 3.13 8.94 10.49
N ARG A 86 4.13 9.15 11.36
CA ARG A 86 5.00 8.09 11.85
C ARG A 86 4.21 7.03 12.64
N LEU A 87 3.37 7.47 13.58
CA LEU A 87 2.49 6.57 14.34
C LEU A 87 1.54 5.78 13.44
N PHE A 88 1.04 6.39 12.36
CA PHE A 88 0.22 5.70 11.37
C PHE A 88 0.98 4.57 10.68
N VAL A 89 2.20 4.82 10.20
CA VAL A 89 3.02 3.79 9.54
C VAL A 89 3.37 2.66 10.51
N GLU A 90 3.85 2.96 11.73
CA GLU A 90 4.13 1.95 12.76
C GLU A 90 2.90 1.08 13.04
N SER A 91 1.73 1.72 13.15
CA SER A 91 0.47 1.04 13.39
C SER A 91 0.04 0.16 12.21
N TYR A 92 0.30 0.59 10.98
CA TYR A 92 -0.04 -0.17 9.77
C TYR A 92 0.79 -1.46 9.65
N PHE A 93 2.11 -1.35 9.80
CA PHE A 93 2.99 -2.51 9.69
C PHE A 93 2.76 -3.50 10.84
N ARG A 94 2.54 -3.00 12.06
CA ARG A 94 2.11 -3.84 13.18
C ARG A 94 0.78 -4.53 12.92
N PHE A 95 -0.21 -3.82 12.38
CA PHE A 95 -1.50 -4.42 12.00
C PHE A 95 -1.32 -5.56 11.00
N ALA A 96 -0.51 -5.37 9.96
CA ALA A 96 -0.29 -6.41 8.95
C ALA A 96 0.34 -7.67 9.58
N ALA A 97 1.33 -7.52 10.45
CA ALA A 97 1.95 -8.63 11.17
C ALA A 97 0.96 -9.34 12.11
N GLU A 98 0.23 -8.59 12.93
CA GLU A 98 -0.78 -9.12 13.87
C GLU A 98 -1.90 -9.85 13.13
N ARG A 99 -2.34 -9.34 11.98
CA ARG A 99 -3.37 -9.97 11.14
C ARG A 99 -2.94 -11.35 10.65
N VAL A 100 -1.70 -11.46 10.15
CA VAL A 100 -1.16 -12.74 9.68
C VAL A 100 -0.96 -13.71 10.83
N ALA A 101 -0.47 -13.23 11.98
CA ALA A 101 -0.32 -14.05 13.18
C ALA A 101 -1.67 -14.61 13.67
N ALA A 102 -2.73 -13.79 13.65
CA ALA A 102 -4.08 -14.21 14.03
C ALA A 102 -4.67 -15.29 13.08
N GLU A 103 -4.28 -15.28 11.81
CA GLU A 103 -4.75 -16.24 10.79
C GLU A 103 -3.76 -17.40 10.55
N ALA A 104 -2.67 -17.47 11.31
CA ALA A 104 -1.55 -18.37 11.02
C ALA A 104 -1.96 -19.84 10.85
N GLY A 105 -2.89 -20.32 11.67
CA GLY A 105 -3.42 -21.69 11.55
C GLY A 105 -4.16 -21.94 10.24
N ALA A 106 -5.08 -21.03 9.86
CA ALA A 106 -5.83 -21.13 8.62
C ALA A 106 -4.91 -21.02 7.39
N LEU A 107 -3.93 -20.11 7.43
CA LEU A 107 -2.91 -19.95 6.40
C LEU A 107 -2.02 -21.20 6.29
N ALA A 108 -1.59 -21.79 7.42
CA ALA A 108 -0.80 -23.02 7.42
C ALA A 108 -1.55 -24.18 6.77
N SER A 109 -2.85 -24.36 7.07
CA SER A 109 -3.69 -25.36 6.42
C SER A 109 -3.78 -25.14 4.91
N ARG A 110 -3.91 -23.89 4.45
CA ARG A 110 -3.92 -23.53 3.02
C ARG A 110 -2.58 -23.81 2.34
N LEU A 111 -1.47 -23.73 3.07
CA LEU A 111 -0.12 -23.96 2.56
C LEU A 111 0.38 -25.40 2.70
N ALA A 112 -0.43 -26.33 3.20
CA ALA A 112 -0.01 -27.72 3.41
C ALA A 112 0.57 -28.39 2.15
N TRP A 113 0.04 -28.04 0.97
CA TRP A 113 0.53 -28.53 -0.32
C TRP A 113 1.97 -28.08 -0.65
N SER A 114 2.43 -26.97 -0.08
CA SER A 114 3.73 -26.36 -0.39
C SER A 114 4.91 -27.08 0.27
N LYS A 115 4.65 -28.01 1.20
CA LYS A 115 5.66 -28.79 1.94
C LYS A 115 6.77 -27.91 2.56
N GLY A 116 6.41 -26.73 3.05
CA GLY A 116 7.33 -25.80 3.72
C GLY A 116 8.06 -24.83 2.80
N LEU A 117 7.76 -24.82 1.49
CA LEU A 117 8.25 -23.79 0.56
C LEU A 117 7.78 -22.38 0.97
N PHE A 118 6.57 -22.31 1.53
CA PHE A 118 5.98 -21.09 2.05
C PHE A 118 5.64 -21.25 3.53
N ARG A 119 5.72 -20.15 4.27
CA ARG A 119 5.26 -20.08 5.66
C ARG A 119 4.08 -19.09 5.78
N PRO A 120 3.21 -19.25 6.78
CA PRO A 120 2.11 -18.31 7.01
C PRO A 120 2.55 -16.85 7.05
N GLU A 121 3.71 -16.57 7.64
CA GLU A 121 4.24 -15.22 7.83
C GLU A 121 4.52 -14.51 6.48
N ASP A 122 4.77 -15.27 5.41
CA ASP A 122 5.03 -14.72 4.07
C ASP A 122 3.79 -14.01 3.49
N PHE A 123 2.58 -14.29 4.01
CA PHE A 123 1.38 -13.59 3.58
C PHE A 123 1.39 -12.10 3.95
N VAL A 124 2.25 -11.66 4.87
CA VAL A 124 2.35 -10.23 5.23
C VAL A 124 2.66 -9.36 4.03
N PHE A 125 3.40 -9.88 3.05
CA PHE A 125 3.77 -9.17 1.83
C PHE A 125 2.64 -9.04 0.82
N SER A 126 1.51 -9.74 1.05
CA SER A 126 0.25 -9.51 0.35
C SER A 126 -0.50 -8.28 0.88
N ALA A 127 -0.07 -7.65 1.97
CA ALA A 127 -0.63 -6.39 2.43
C ALA A 127 -0.45 -5.28 1.38
N LEU A 128 -1.35 -4.28 1.40
CA LEU A 128 -1.26 -3.15 0.48
C LEU A 128 0.01 -2.33 0.78
N ARG A 129 0.60 -1.72 -0.24
CA ARG A 129 1.72 -0.79 -0.03
C ARG A 129 1.17 0.60 0.29
N PRO A 130 1.56 1.22 1.41
CA PRO A 130 1.25 2.63 1.65
C PRO A 130 2.08 3.49 0.69
N LEU A 131 1.42 4.35 -0.08
CA LEU A 131 2.05 5.43 -0.82
C LEU A 131 2.08 6.67 0.07
N VAL A 132 3.23 7.32 0.24
CA VAL A 132 3.37 8.49 1.13
C VAL A 132 3.24 9.80 0.35
N GLY A 133 2.51 10.77 0.91
CA GLY A 133 2.34 12.10 0.34
C GLY A 133 1.65 12.06 -1.02
N VAL A 134 0.38 11.64 -1.03
CA VAL A 134 -0.35 11.31 -2.24
C VAL A 134 -1.09 12.53 -2.79
N VAL A 135 -0.93 12.77 -4.08
CA VAL A 135 -1.80 13.63 -4.88
C VAL A 135 -2.43 12.78 -5.97
N ALA A 136 -3.76 12.74 -5.99
CA ALA A 136 -4.54 11.96 -6.92
C ALA A 136 -5.47 12.85 -7.76
N ALA A 137 -5.66 12.47 -9.02
CA ALA A 137 -6.63 13.06 -9.93
C ALA A 137 -7.39 11.94 -10.66
N GLU A 138 -8.70 12.09 -10.81
CA GLU A 138 -9.59 11.07 -11.41
C GLU A 138 -10.19 11.57 -12.73
N GLY A 139 -9.59 11.26 -13.87
CA GLY A 139 -9.96 11.85 -15.17
C GLY A 139 -9.34 13.23 -15.42
N SER A 140 -9.28 13.63 -16.69
CA SER A 140 -8.48 14.78 -17.17
C SER A 140 -9.01 16.16 -16.79
N GLU A 141 -10.31 16.30 -16.51
CA GLU A 141 -10.94 17.56 -16.08
C GLU A 141 -11.21 17.62 -14.56
N ALA A 142 -10.70 16.66 -13.80
CA ALA A 142 -11.19 16.40 -12.46
C ALA A 142 -10.48 17.16 -11.35
N ARG A 143 -11.13 17.14 -10.18
CA ARG A 143 -10.60 17.72 -8.94
C ARG A 143 -9.42 16.91 -8.45
N MET A 144 -8.34 17.61 -8.14
CA MET A 144 -7.22 17.04 -7.40
C MET A 144 -7.61 16.83 -5.95
N VAL A 145 -7.19 15.70 -5.40
CA VAL A 145 -7.31 15.38 -3.99
C VAL A 145 -5.95 14.99 -3.44
N SER A 146 -5.64 15.43 -2.24
CA SER A 146 -4.38 15.12 -1.57
C SER A 146 -4.62 14.45 -0.23
N GLY A 147 -3.68 13.60 0.17
CA GLY A 147 -3.70 12.88 1.42
C GLY A 147 -2.29 12.54 1.88
N ASP A 148 -2.17 12.20 3.16
CA ASP A 148 -0.88 11.81 3.74
C ASP A 148 -0.46 10.41 3.27
N PHE A 149 -1.42 9.51 3.07
CA PHE A 149 -1.18 8.17 2.56
C PHE A 149 -2.22 7.74 1.51
N GLY A 150 -1.83 6.85 0.61
CA GLY A 150 -2.74 6.21 -0.34
C GLY A 150 -2.53 4.69 -0.40
N PHE A 151 -3.62 3.94 -0.58
CA PHE A 151 -3.58 2.50 -0.83
C PHE A 151 -4.37 2.16 -2.09
N TRP A 152 -3.68 1.66 -3.11
CA TRP A 152 -4.32 1.19 -4.33
C TRP A 152 -4.83 -0.25 -4.16
N THR A 153 -6.14 -0.43 -4.16
CA THR A 153 -6.80 -1.72 -3.89
C THR A 153 -7.05 -2.56 -5.14
N GLY A 154 -6.72 -2.05 -6.33
CA GLY A 154 -7.09 -2.62 -7.62
C GLY A 154 -8.46 -2.15 -8.12
N GLY A 155 -9.42 -1.92 -7.22
CA GLY A 155 -10.72 -1.33 -7.55
C GLY A 155 -10.82 0.18 -7.32
N GLY A 156 -9.85 0.77 -6.62
CA GLY A 156 -9.86 2.18 -6.26
C GLY A 156 -8.75 2.55 -5.27
N LEU A 157 -8.65 3.84 -4.97
CA LEU A 157 -7.67 4.43 -4.07
C LEU A 157 -8.29 4.76 -2.72
N VAL A 158 -7.75 4.19 -1.64
CA VAL A 158 -8.04 4.66 -0.28
C VAL A 158 -7.09 5.79 0.03
N LEU A 159 -7.61 7.00 0.24
CA LEU A 159 -6.81 8.19 0.52
C LEU A 159 -6.93 8.55 2.00
N VAL A 160 -5.85 8.39 2.75
CA VAL A 160 -5.82 8.63 4.19
C VAL A 160 -5.23 10.00 4.49
N THR A 161 -5.94 10.80 5.29
CA THR A 161 -5.45 12.07 5.84
C THR A 161 -5.32 11.95 7.34
N VAL A 162 -4.11 12.16 7.85
CA VAL A 162 -3.69 12.02 9.24
C VAL A 162 -3.47 13.42 9.84
N THR A 163 -4.54 14.21 9.93
CA THR A 163 -4.53 15.53 10.58
C THR A 163 -5.87 15.85 11.23
N GLY A 164 -5.84 16.73 12.25
CA GLY A 164 -7.01 17.10 13.08
C GLY A 164 -8.00 18.08 12.43
N GLY A 165 -8.07 18.13 11.11
CA GLY A 165 -8.99 18.97 10.36
C GLY A 165 -9.73 18.17 9.31
N ALA A 166 -11.03 18.44 9.15
CA ALA A 166 -11.83 17.86 8.08
C ALA A 166 -11.39 18.47 6.74
N ALA A 167 -10.37 17.90 6.10
CA ALA A 167 -10.24 18.06 4.67
C ALA A 167 -11.48 17.40 4.06
N GLN A 168 -12.40 18.21 3.50
CA GLN A 168 -13.47 17.70 2.66
C GLN A 168 -12.84 17.20 1.37
N VAL A 169 -12.35 15.97 1.40
CA VAL A 169 -12.02 15.24 0.19
C VAL A 169 -13.35 14.80 -0.41
N PRO A 170 -13.75 15.29 -1.61
CA PRO A 170 -14.95 14.82 -2.27
C PRO A 170 -14.84 13.32 -2.45
N ARG A 171 -15.81 12.58 -1.93
CA ARG A 171 -15.88 11.14 -2.17
C ARG A 171 -16.31 10.90 -3.61
N SER A 172 -15.56 10.07 -4.33
CA SER A 172 -15.98 9.50 -5.60
C SER A 172 -16.12 7.99 -5.47
N GLU A 173 -16.54 7.31 -6.54
CA GLU A 173 -16.58 5.85 -6.56
C GLU A 173 -15.16 5.26 -6.53
N ALA A 174 -14.20 5.93 -7.16
CA ALA A 174 -12.84 5.43 -7.30
C ALA A 174 -11.88 5.90 -6.19
N ILE A 175 -12.21 6.96 -5.45
CA ILE A 175 -11.40 7.49 -4.34
C ILE A 175 -12.21 7.48 -3.04
N VAL A 176 -11.74 6.68 -2.06
CA VAL A 176 -12.35 6.53 -0.74
C VAL A 176 -11.53 7.31 0.29
N PRO A 177 -12.01 8.48 0.76
CA PRO A 177 -11.28 9.25 1.77
C PRO A 177 -11.46 8.66 3.17
N VAL A 178 -10.36 8.61 3.93
CA VAL A 178 -10.33 8.23 5.35
C VAL A 178 -9.61 9.33 6.13
N VAL A 179 -10.34 10.04 6.98
CA VAL A 179 -9.76 11.07 7.86
C VAL A 179 -9.56 10.49 9.24
N LEU A 180 -8.35 10.64 9.78
CA LEU A 180 -7.93 10.09 11.06
C LEU A 180 -7.63 11.18 12.08
N THR A 181 -8.20 11.02 13.26
CA THR A 181 -7.96 11.88 14.43
C THR A 181 -6.80 11.37 15.28
N ARG A 182 -6.37 12.16 16.28
CA ARG A 182 -5.40 11.69 17.28
C ARG A 182 -5.93 10.49 18.08
N SER A 183 -7.22 10.49 18.41
CA SER A 183 -7.86 9.38 19.12
C SER A 183 -7.90 8.11 18.28
N ASP A 184 -8.02 8.24 16.95
CA ASP A 184 -7.91 7.10 16.04
C ASP A 184 -6.52 6.47 16.11
N LEU A 185 -5.46 7.28 16.02
CA LEU A 185 -4.08 6.83 16.07
C LEU A 185 -3.70 6.21 17.43
N ALA A 186 -4.30 6.67 18.52
CA ALA A 186 -4.07 6.10 19.85
C ALA A 186 -4.48 4.62 19.95
N ARG A 187 -5.33 4.12 19.04
CA ARG A 187 -5.72 2.70 18.96
C ARG A 187 -4.61 1.80 18.40
N GLY A 188 -3.54 2.36 17.84
CA GLY A 188 -2.44 1.59 17.28
C GLY A 188 -2.90 0.70 16.11
N ALA A 189 -2.46 -0.56 16.09
CA ALA A 189 -2.86 -1.54 15.06
C ALA A 189 -4.36 -1.80 15.01
N GLY A 190 -5.06 -1.69 16.16
CA GLY A 190 -6.52 -1.86 16.24
C GLY A 190 -7.32 -0.81 15.43
N LEU A 191 -6.68 0.28 15.01
CA LEU A 191 -7.26 1.25 14.07
C LEU A 191 -7.78 0.59 12.79
N PHE A 192 -7.05 -0.37 12.24
CA PHE A 192 -7.35 -0.94 10.94
C PHE A 192 -8.53 -1.94 10.96
N ALA A 193 -9.05 -2.30 12.13
CA ALA A 193 -10.32 -3.03 12.23
C ALA A 193 -11.53 -2.14 11.86
N ASP A 194 -11.37 -0.81 11.87
CA ASP A 194 -12.43 0.16 11.63
C ASP A 194 -13.07 0.00 10.24
N PRO A 195 -14.41 0.03 10.12
CA PRO A 195 -15.12 -0.15 8.85
C PRO A 195 -14.91 0.97 7.83
N ARG A 196 -14.29 2.11 8.23
CA ARG A 196 -13.82 3.11 7.27
C ARG A 196 -12.77 2.57 6.30
N PHE A 197 -12.01 1.54 6.71
CA PHE A 197 -11.07 0.87 5.83
C PHE A 197 -11.76 -0.25 5.05
N PRO A 198 -11.54 -0.35 3.73
CA PRO A 198 -12.16 -1.40 2.92
C PRO A 198 -11.61 -2.79 3.29
N ALA A 199 -12.40 -3.82 3.01
CA ALA A 199 -12.02 -5.22 3.28
C ALA A 199 -10.68 -5.61 2.62
N ALA A 200 -10.37 -5.08 1.43
CA ALA A 200 -9.11 -5.34 0.74
C ALA A 200 -7.86 -4.91 1.54
N LEU A 201 -8.00 -3.92 2.42
CA LEU A 201 -6.95 -3.47 3.34
C LEU A 201 -6.96 -4.29 4.63
N ARG A 202 -8.16 -4.64 5.14
CA ARG A 202 -8.33 -5.33 6.44
C ARG A 202 -8.07 -6.84 6.40
N ALA A 203 -8.28 -7.47 5.25
CA ALA A 203 -8.16 -8.92 5.05
C ALA A 203 -7.41 -9.19 3.73
N PHE A 204 -6.19 -8.65 3.63
CA PHE A 204 -5.40 -8.69 2.40
C PHE A 204 -4.95 -10.11 1.98
N GLU A 205 -4.91 -11.02 2.94
CA GLU A 205 -4.62 -12.45 2.76
C GLU A 205 -5.83 -13.25 2.20
N ALA A 206 -7.03 -12.67 2.27
CA ALA A 206 -8.24 -13.30 1.79
C ALA A 206 -8.19 -13.45 0.26
N GLY A 207 -8.44 -14.67 -0.23
CA GLY A 207 -8.43 -14.99 -1.66
C GLY A 207 -7.04 -15.19 -2.30
N GLN A 208 -5.94 -14.95 -1.59
CA GLN A 208 -4.59 -15.19 -2.13
C GLN A 208 -4.17 -16.66 -2.04
N ALA A 209 -4.09 -17.39 -3.17
CA ALA A 209 -3.77 -18.83 -3.14
C ALA A 209 -2.36 -19.14 -2.57
N VAL A 210 -1.40 -18.24 -2.81
CA VAL A 210 -0.02 -18.29 -2.32
C VAL A 210 0.35 -16.95 -1.68
N PRO A 211 1.27 -16.92 -0.70
CA PRO A 211 1.84 -15.66 -0.28
C PRO A 211 2.54 -15.03 -1.47
N GLN A 212 2.40 -13.72 -1.56
CA GLN A 212 3.15 -12.95 -2.54
C GLN A 212 4.53 -12.69 -1.93
N GLY A 213 5.43 -13.67 -2.07
CA GLY A 213 6.79 -13.57 -1.51
C GLY A 213 7.43 -12.21 -1.82
N PRO A 214 8.26 -11.67 -0.92
CA PRO A 214 8.53 -10.23 -0.86
C PRO A 214 9.19 -9.68 -2.12
N PHE A 215 9.80 -10.55 -2.94
CA PHE A 215 10.45 -10.18 -4.19
C PHE A 215 10.22 -11.27 -5.22
N ARG A 216 9.55 -10.93 -6.33
CA ARG A 216 9.64 -11.74 -7.54
C ARG A 216 10.74 -11.13 -8.40
N PRO A 217 11.86 -11.83 -8.65
CA PRO A 217 12.82 -11.40 -9.66
C PRO A 217 12.06 -11.16 -10.97
N ARG A 218 12.32 -10.03 -11.63
CA ARG A 218 11.61 -9.63 -12.86
C ARG A 218 11.61 -10.75 -13.92
N GLY A 219 12.71 -11.52 -14.00
CA GLY A 219 12.86 -12.67 -14.93
C GLY A 219 12.01 -13.90 -14.61
N LEU A 220 11.43 -14.04 -13.41
CA LEU A 220 10.50 -15.14 -13.09
C LEU A 220 9.07 -14.85 -13.56
N ARG A 221 8.74 -13.60 -13.95
CA ARG A 221 7.44 -13.26 -14.55
C ARG A 221 7.35 -13.66 -16.03
N GLU A 222 8.49 -13.72 -16.72
CA GLU A 222 8.57 -13.99 -18.16
C GLU A 222 8.68 -15.49 -18.50
N GLY A 223 8.95 -16.34 -17.50
CA GLY A 223 9.22 -17.78 -17.69
C GLY A 223 8.07 -18.76 -17.42
N VAL A 224 6.86 -18.29 -17.10
CA VAL A 224 5.68 -19.17 -16.84
C VAL A 224 4.62 -19.06 -17.95
N ALA A 225 4.99 -18.47 -19.08
CA ALA A 225 4.30 -18.63 -20.35
C ALA A 225 5.15 -19.51 -21.27
N ALA A 226 5.31 -20.78 -20.90
CA ALA A 226 5.80 -21.86 -21.75
C ALA A 226 5.14 -23.17 -21.33
#